data_AF-A0A3N9UES8-F1
#
_entry.id   AF-A0A3N9UES8-F1
#
_cell.length_a   1.000
_cell.length_b   1.000
_cell.length_c   1.000
_cell.angle_alpha   90.00
_cell.angle_beta   90.00
_cell.angle_gamma   90.00
#
_symmetry.space_group_name_H-M   'P 1'
#
loop_
_entity.id
_entity.type
_entity.pdbx_description
1 polymer ?
#
loop_
_entity_poly.entity_id
_entity_poly.type
_entity_poly.pdbx_seq_one_letter_code
_entity_poly.pdbx_strand_id
1 'polypeptide(L)'
;MEELTLLLFGENLPPHRHLHKLSNKFINIFLGEREKETFRESDYYLIFVEERYLGDKQREYIYNPAIPVHKDFLHQVESIYGNLNAEMILCTMQHEHPTVYINQNEYEGYCYYAKNTNDKILFFETDIDQLNKVFIRMPKAANAEQEMQNWLTKYLVKRV
;
A
#
# COMPACT_ATOMS: atom_id res chain seq x y z
N MET A 1 7.15 -13.20 13.43
CA MET A 1 6.74 -11.78 13.40
C MET A 1 5.41 -11.69 12.69
N GLU A 2 4.47 -10.87 13.16
CA GLU A 2 3.25 -10.59 12.39
C GLU A 2 3.62 -9.66 11.22
N GLU A 3 3.11 -9.94 10.03
CA GLU A 3 3.39 -9.16 8.83
C GLU A 3 2.32 -8.10 8.58
N LEU A 4 2.73 -6.92 8.12
CA LEU A 4 1.86 -5.80 7.79
C LEU A 4 2.34 -5.12 6.51
N THR A 5 1.44 -4.40 5.85
CA THR A 5 1.79 -3.54 4.71
C THR A 5 1.63 -2.08 5.10
N LEU A 6 2.68 -1.27 4.91
CA LEU A 6 2.60 0.18 4.97
C LEU A 6 2.42 0.70 3.54
N LEU A 7 1.18 1.02 3.19
CA LEU A 7 0.82 1.45 1.85
C LEU A 7 0.95 2.97 1.74
N LEU A 8 1.84 3.42 0.87
CA LEU A 8 2.04 4.82 0.49
C LEU A 8 1.45 5.07 -0.89
N PHE A 9 0.63 6.10 -1.05
CA PHE A 9 0.02 6.40 -2.34
C PHE A 9 -0.18 7.91 -2.59
N GLY A 10 -0.30 8.27 -3.87
CA GLY A 10 -0.47 9.66 -4.31
C GLY A 10 0.49 10.07 -5.42
N GLU A 11 0.39 11.34 -5.83
CA GLU A 11 1.20 11.93 -6.90
C GLU A 11 2.56 12.47 -6.42
N ASN A 12 2.70 12.71 -5.11
CA ASN A 12 3.88 13.35 -4.51
C ASN A 12 4.73 12.37 -3.68
N LEU A 13 4.73 11.08 -4.05
CA LEU A 13 5.51 10.07 -3.35
C LEU A 13 7.00 10.46 -3.30
N PRO A 14 7.65 10.35 -2.12
CA PRO A 14 9.07 10.65 -1.99
C PRO A 14 9.92 9.79 -2.94
N PRO A 15 11.14 10.23 -3.32
CA PRO A 15 12.06 9.40 -4.09
C PRO A 15 12.36 8.09 -3.36
N HIS A 16 12.45 6.97 -4.09
CA HIS A 16 12.73 5.65 -3.49
C HIS A 16 13.99 5.64 -2.60
N ARG A 17 15.03 6.39 -2.97
CA ARG A 17 16.25 6.55 -2.13
C ARG A 17 15.95 7.09 -0.73
N HIS A 18 14.99 8.00 -0.61
CA HIS A 18 14.57 8.54 0.68
C HIS A 18 13.87 7.46 1.50
N LEU A 19 12.91 6.76 0.90
CA LEU A 19 12.17 5.67 1.57
C LEU A 19 13.11 4.56 2.03
N HIS A 20 14.05 4.16 1.17
CA HIS A 20 15.06 3.14 1.49
C HIS A 20 15.98 3.57 2.65
N LYS A 21 16.37 4.86 2.69
CA LYS A 21 17.16 5.41 3.81
C LYS A 21 16.38 5.36 5.13
N LEU A 22 15.07 5.65 5.10
CA LEU A 22 14.21 5.54 6.28
C LEU A 22 14.10 4.08 6.73
N SER A 23 13.83 3.15 5.80
CA SER A 23 13.75 1.71 6.09
C SER A 23 15.04 1.17 6.72
N ASN A 24 16.20 1.55 6.17
CA ASN A 24 17.50 1.13 6.70
C ASN A 24 17.75 1.60 8.15
N LYS A 25 17.19 2.74 8.56
CA LYS A 25 17.31 3.21 9.94
C LYS A 25 16.69 2.20 10.92
N PHE A 26 15.49 1.71 10.61
CA PHE A 26 14.80 0.73 11.44
C PHE A 26 15.44 -0.66 11.36
N ILE A 27 15.91 -1.07 10.18
CA ILE A 27 16.66 -2.33 10.01
C ILE A 27 17.91 -2.32 10.91
N ASN A 28 18.68 -1.24 10.91
CA ASN A 28 19.88 -1.13 11.74
C ASN A 28 19.56 -1.17 13.25
N ILE A 29 18.47 -0.54 13.68
CA ILE A 29 17.99 -0.62 15.07
C ILE A 29 17.68 -2.08 15.43
N PHE A 30 16.90 -2.77 14.58
CA PHE A 30 16.55 -4.17 14.79
C PHE A 30 17.77 -5.09 14.86
N LEU A 31 18.75 -4.91 13.96
CA LEU A 31 19.97 -5.72 13.95
C LEU A 31 20.75 -5.58 15.27
N GLY A 32 20.82 -4.37 15.84
CA GLY A 32 21.45 -4.15 17.16
C GLY A 32 20.65 -4.74 18.32
N GLU A 33 19.32 -4.71 18.28
CA GLU A 33 18.48 -5.35 19.31
C GLU A 33 18.54 -6.88 19.27
N ARG A 34 18.68 -7.46 18.07
CA ARG A 34 18.69 -8.92 17.86
C ARG A 34 19.87 -9.62 18.53
N GLU A 35 20.97 -8.91 18.77
CA GLU A 35 22.15 -9.43 19.47
C GLU A 35 21.97 -9.55 20.99
N LYS A 36 20.87 -9.02 21.55
CA LYS A 36 20.60 -9.02 22.98
C LYS A 36 19.86 -10.29 23.42
N GLU A 37 20.16 -10.79 24.60
CA GLU A 37 19.51 -11.97 25.20
C GLU A 37 18.00 -11.80 25.43
N THR A 38 17.53 -10.55 25.55
CA THR A 38 16.10 -10.22 25.75
C THR A 38 15.28 -10.26 24.46
N PHE A 39 15.90 -10.49 23.31
CA PHE A 39 15.23 -10.45 22.02
C PHE A 39 14.19 -11.55 21.85
N ARG A 40 13.01 -11.18 21.35
CA ARG A 40 11.95 -12.12 20.97
C ARG A 40 11.30 -11.65 19.68
N GLU A 41 11.33 -12.48 18.64
CA GLU A 41 10.72 -12.15 17.35
C GLU A 41 9.19 -11.93 17.43
N SER A 42 8.52 -12.49 18.44
CA SER A 42 7.09 -12.28 18.68
C SER A 42 6.74 -10.83 18.99
N ASP A 43 7.71 -10.04 19.42
CA ASP A 43 7.52 -8.67 19.89
C ASP A 43 7.68 -7.66 18.74
N TYR A 44 7.84 -8.17 17.51
CA TYR A 44 8.06 -7.38 16.31
C TYR A 44 7.00 -7.64 15.23
N TYR A 45 6.68 -6.57 14.51
CA TYR A 45 6.07 -6.60 13.19
C TYR A 45 7.14 -6.67 12.11
N LEU A 46 6.84 -7.32 10.99
CA LEU A 46 7.58 -7.15 9.73
C LEU A 46 6.69 -6.32 8.78
N ILE A 47 7.13 -5.10 8.48
CA ILE A 47 6.34 -4.12 7.70
C ILE A 47 6.89 -4.04 6.29
N PHE A 48 6.09 -4.42 5.29
CA PHE A 48 6.39 -4.23 3.88
C PHE A 48 5.96 -2.82 3.45
N VAL A 49 6.88 -1.99 2.97
CA VAL A 49 6.52 -0.67 2.43
C VAL A 49 6.09 -0.83 0.99
N GLU A 50 4.81 -0.65 0.70
CA GLU A 50 4.28 -0.71 -0.66
C GLU A 50 3.91 0.68 -1.19
N GLU A 51 4.09 0.88 -2.49
CA GLU A 51 3.88 2.17 -3.14
C GLU A 51 2.84 2.05 -4.26
N ARG A 52 1.83 2.94 -4.26
CA ARG A 52 0.87 3.12 -5.37
C ARG A 52 0.97 4.55 -5.89
N TYR A 53 1.89 4.75 -6.84
CA TYR A 53 2.11 6.06 -7.47
C TYR A 53 1.00 6.40 -8.45
N LEU A 54 0.33 7.53 -8.23
CA LEU A 54 -0.82 7.97 -9.03
C LEU A 54 -0.49 9.00 -10.12
N GLY A 55 0.79 9.40 -10.27
CA GLY A 55 1.17 10.33 -11.33
C GLY A 55 1.41 9.65 -12.68
N ASP A 56 1.52 10.48 -13.72
CA ASP A 56 1.57 10.06 -15.14
C ASP A 56 2.87 9.34 -15.54
N LYS A 57 3.94 9.49 -14.76
CA LYS A 57 5.26 8.92 -15.08
C LYS A 57 5.49 7.62 -14.34
N GLN A 58 5.97 6.61 -15.05
CA GLN A 58 6.49 5.42 -14.39
C GLN A 58 7.68 5.80 -13.51
N ARG A 59 7.68 5.33 -12.27
CA ARG A 59 8.83 5.47 -11.36
C ARG A 59 9.74 4.26 -11.52
N GLU A 60 11.05 4.48 -11.45
CA GLU A 60 12.03 3.40 -11.46
C GLU A 60 11.79 2.49 -10.26
N TYR A 61 11.46 1.23 -10.52
CA TYR A 61 11.22 0.27 -9.45
C TYR A 61 12.50 0.03 -8.64
N ILE A 62 12.40 0.22 -7.33
CA ILE A 62 13.38 -0.26 -6.37
C ILE A 62 12.68 -1.29 -5.49
N TYR A 63 13.38 -2.37 -5.16
CA TYR A 63 12.87 -3.40 -4.26
C TYR A 63 12.34 -2.78 -2.97
N ASN A 64 11.08 -3.10 -2.64
CA ASN A 64 10.41 -2.58 -1.46
C ASN A 64 11.02 -3.21 -0.20
N PRO A 65 11.64 -2.42 0.70
CA PRO A 65 12.26 -2.96 1.89
C PRO A 65 11.21 -3.45 2.88
N ALA A 66 11.45 -4.62 3.46
CA ALA A 66 10.74 -5.10 4.64
C ALA A 66 11.43 -4.57 5.90
N ILE A 67 10.66 -3.94 6.78
CA ILE A 67 11.15 -3.25 7.95
C ILE A 67 10.70 -3.98 9.23
N PRO A 68 11.61 -4.58 10.00
CA PRO A 68 11.27 -5.12 11.30
C PRO A 68 11.12 -3.99 12.33
N VAL A 69 10.00 -3.99 13.06
CA VAL A 69 9.64 -2.91 14.00
C VAL A 69 9.06 -3.50 15.26
N HIS A 70 9.61 -3.15 16.42
CA HIS A 70 9.05 -3.57 17.70
C HIS A 70 7.62 -3.03 17.84
N LYS A 71 6.70 -3.83 18.39
CA LYS A 71 5.28 -3.48 18.50
C LYS A 71 5.05 -2.13 19.20
N ASP A 72 5.83 -1.84 20.24
CA ASP A 72 5.77 -0.56 20.97
C ASP A 72 6.17 0.66 20.13
N PHE A 73 6.94 0.48 19.04
CA PHE A 73 7.41 1.56 18.17
C PHE A 73 6.63 1.70 16.86
N LEU A 74 5.57 0.92 16.65
CA LEU A 74 4.75 1.00 15.44
C LEU A 74 4.22 2.43 15.19
N HIS A 75 3.76 3.10 16.25
CA HIS A 75 3.28 4.48 16.17
C HIS A 75 4.33 5.48 15.65
N GLN A 76 5.62 5.23 15.88
CA GLN A 76 6.70 6.08 15.37
C GLN A 76 6.87 5.91 13.87
N VAL A 77 6.69 4.69 13.37
CA VAL A 77 6.70 4.42 11.92
C VAL A 77 5.54 5.14 11.27
N GLU A 78 4.33 4.99 11.80
CA GLU A 78 3.14 5.68 11.30
C GLU A 78 3.34 7.20 11.30
N SER A 79 3.93 7.77 12.36
CA SER A 79 4.23 9.20 12.41
C SER A 79 5.29 9.65 11.39
N ILE A 80 6.39 8.90 11.25
CA ILE A 80 7.47 9.24 10.31
C ILE A 80 6.96 9.20 8.87
N TYR A 81 6.26 8.14 8.49
CA TYR A 81 5.75 7.96 7.14
C TYR A 81 4.52 8.82 6.85
N GLY A 82 3.67 9.09 7.86
CA GLY A 82 2.53 10.00 7.73
C GLY A 82 2.93 11.47 7.56
N ASN A 83 4.15 11.84 7.92
CA ASN A 83 4.71 13.18 7.67
C ASN A 83 5.35 13.32 6.28
N LEU A 84 5.36 12.26 5.47
CA LEU A 84 5.75 12.35 4.07
C LEU A 84 4.65 13.07 3.29
N ASN A 85 4.98 13.69 2.17
CA ASN A 85 4.01 14.35 1.30
C ASN A 85 3.21 13.33 0.45
N ALA A 86 2.63 12.33 1.11
CA ALA A 86 1.95 11.18 0.53
C ALA A 86 0.82 10.72 1.46
N GLU A 87 -0.21 10.09 0.90
CA GLU A 87 -1.15 9.37 1.74
C GLU A 87 -0.50 8.08 2.24
N MET A 88 -0.79 7.73 3.49
CA MET A 88 -0.27 6.55 4.16
C MET A 88 -1.42 5.81 4.84
N ILE A 89 -1.44 4.50 4.68
CA ILE A 89 -2.33 3.62 5.44
C ILE A 89 -1.59 2.34 5.84
N LEU A 90 -1.74 1.96 7.10
CA LEU A 90 -1.26 0.68 7.60
C LEU A 90 -2.32 -0.39 7.33
N CYS A 91 -1.92 -1.45 6.66
CA CYS A 91 -2.76 -2.54 6.18
C CYS A 91 -2.33 -3.88 6.78
N THR A 92 -3.27 -4.81 6.83
CA THR A 92 -2.94 -6.23 7.05
C THR A 92 -2.29 -6.79 5.78
N MET A 93 -1.70 -8.00 5.86
CA MET A 93 -1.22 -8.71 4.66
C MET A 93 -2.34 -9.24 3.76
N GLN A 94 -3.57 -9.30 4.29
CA GLN A 94 -4.72 -9.71 3.50
C GLN A 94 -4.96 -8.67 2.40
N HIS A 95 -5.07 -9.16 1.18
CA HIS A 95 -5.38 -8.36 0.01
C HIS A 95 -6.21 -9.20 -0.97
N GLU A 96 -6.96 -8.52 -1.82
CA GLU A 96 -7.75 -9.13 -2.90
C GLU A 96 -7.34 -8.54 -4.23
N HIS A 97 -7.42 -9.34 -5.29
CA HIS A 97 -7.18 -8.91 -6.65
C HIS A 97 -8.47 -9.08 -7.47
N PRO A 98 -9.45 -8.16 -7.36
CA PRO A 98 -10.67 -8.27 -8.14
C PRO A 98 -10.38 -8.10 -9.64
N THR A 99 -11.10 -8.84 -10.47
CA THR A 99 -10.99 -8.77 -11.93
C THR A 99 -12.37 -8.50 -12.52
N VAL A 100 -12.48 -7.47 -13.37
CA VAL A 100 -13.74 -7.13 -14.05
C VAL A 100 -13.52 -7.09 -15.54
N TYR A 101 -14.51 -7.58 -16.30
CA TYR A 101 -14.53 -7.50 -17.76
C TYR A 101 -15.58 -6.49 -18.23
N ILE A 102 -15.17 -5.49 -19.02
CA ILE A 102 -16.09 -4.57 -19.71
C ILE A 102 -15.73 -4.52 -21.18
N ASN A 103 -16.70 -4.80 -22.07
CA ASN A 103 -16.50 -4.83 -23.52
C ASN A 103 -15.31 -5.70 -23.95
N GLN A 104 -15.14 -6.87 -23.31
CA GLN A 104 -14.03 -7.81 -23.51
C GLN A 104 -12.65 -7.33 -23.01
N ASN A 105 -12.55 -6.13 -22.47
CA ASN A 105 -11.33 -5.66 -21.80
C ASN A 105 -11.32 -6.12 -20.34
N GLU A 106 -10.19 -6.65 -19.92
CA GLU A 106 -9.92 -7.07 -18.54
C GLU A 106 -9.33 -5.92 -17.74
N TYR A 107 -9.86 -5.72 -16.53
CA TYR A 107 -9.37 -4.74 -15.57
C TYR A 107 -9.02 -5.46 -14.27
N GLU A 108 -7.78 -5.32 -13.82
CA GLU A 108 -7.28 -5.88 -12.57
C GLU A 108 -7.20 -4.79 -11.51
N GLY A 109 -7.73 -5.09 -10.33
CA GLY A 109 -7.64 -4.25 -9.15
C GLY A 109 -6.76 -4.85 -8.07
N TYR A 110 -6.28 -4.01 -7.17
CA TYR A 110 -5.49 -4.37 -6.00
C TYR A 110 -6.13 -3.76 -4.76
N CYS A 111 -6.65 -4.61 -3.87
CA CYS A 111 -7.46 -4.19 -2.73
C CYS A 111 -6.74 -4.48 -1.41
N TYR A 112 -6.53 -3.44 -0.60
CA TYR A 112 -5.80 -3.49 0.66
C TYR A 112 -6.70 -3.22 1.85
N TYR A 113 -6.57 -4.03 2.91
CA TYR A 113 -7.39 -3.95 4.11
C TYR A 113 -6.70 -3.12 5.20
N ALA A 114 -7.30 -2.00 5.60
CA ALA A 114 -6.75 -1.17 6.67
C ALA A 114 -6.67 -1.96 7.99
N LYS A 115 -5.55 -1.87 8.72
CA LYS A 115 -5.39 -2.58 10.01
C LYS A 115 -6.33 -2.00 11.07
N ASN A 116 -6.37 -0.67 11.17
CA ASN A 116 -6.93 0.05 12.32
C ASN A 116 -8.32 0.65 12.07
N THR A 117 -8.83 0.62 10.83
CA THR A 117 -10.15 1.15 10.49
C THR A 117 -11.04 0.09 9.86
N ASN A 118 -12.33 0.40 9.67
CA ASN A 118 -13.25 -0.49 8.94
C ASN A 118 -13.21 -0.26 7.42
N ASP A 119 -12.07 0.20 6.90
CA ASP A 119 -11.92 0.54 5.49
C ASP A 119 -11.03 -0.47 4.77
N LYS A 120 -11.22 -0.54 3.45
CA LYS A 120 -10.28 -1.08 2.48
C LYS A 120 -10.14 -0.11 1.32
N ILE A 121 -9.04 -0.20 0.60
CA ILE A 121 -8.73 0.66 -0.54
C ILE A 121 -8.42 -0.19 -1.75
N LEU A 122 -9.15 0.07 -2.83
CA LEU A 122 -8.99 -0.58 -4.11
C LEU A 122 -8.26 0.34 -5.07
N PHE A 123 -7.21 -0.14 -5.73
CA PHE A 123 -6.50 0.53 -6.82
C PHE A 123 -6.73 -0.22 -8.12
N PHE A 124 -6.93 0.48 -9.24
CA PHE A 124 -7.00 -0.14 -10.57
C PHE A 124 -6.66 0.90 -11.65
N GLU A 125 -6.31 0.42 -12.83
CA GLU A 125 -6.04 1.25 -14.00
C GLU A 125 -7.29 1.29 -14.89
N THR A 126 -7.57 2.46 -15.46
CA THR A 126 -8.76 2.69 -16.31
C THR A 126 -8.44 2.73 -17.79
N ASP A 127 -7.16 2.83 -18.11
CA ASP A 127 -6.61 2.91 -19.45
C ASP A 127 -5.17 2.39 -19.36
N ILE A 128 -4.92 1.23 -19.98
CA ILE A 128 -3.62 0.55 -19.94
C ILE A 128 -2.55 1.37 -20.68
N ASP A 129 -2.95 2.11 -21.72
CA ASP A 129 -2.02 2.89 -22.54
C ASP A 129 -1.66 4.22 -21.87
N GLN A 130 -2.60 4.81 -21.14
CA GLN A 130 -2.41 6.10 -20.46
C GLN A 130 -2.02 5.96 -18.97
N LEU A 131 -1.97 4.73 -18.43
CA LEU A 131 -1.69 4.46 -17.02
C LEU A 131 -2.55 5.29 -16.06
N ASN A 132 -3.81 5.57 -16.45
CA ASN A 132 -4.75 6.35 -15.65
C ASN A 132 -5.18 5.52 -14.43
N LYS A 133 -4.50 5.74 -13.31
CA LYS A 133 -4.73 5.02 -12.05
C LYS A 133 -5.82 5.70 -11.24
N VAL A 134 -6.67 4.87 -10.67
CA VAL A 134 -7.78 5.29 -9.81
C VAL A 134 -7.71 4.50 -8.51
N PHE A 135 -8.19 5.12 -7.44
CA PHE A 135 -8.45 4.41 -6.21
C PHE A 135 -9.84 4.71 -5.66
N ILE A 136 -10.38 3.74 -4.91
CA ILE A 136 -11.65 3.85 -4.20
C ILE A 136 -11.40 3.41 -2.75
N ARG A 137 -11.68 4.29 -1.78
CA ARG A 137 -11.78 3.92 -0.37
C ARG A 137 -13.22 3.48 -0.08
N MET A 138 -13.38 2.31 0.53
CA MET A 138 -14.68 1.68 0.78
C MET A 138 -14.69 0.93 2.12
N PRO A 139 -15.86 0.63 2.71
CA PRO A 139 -15.92 -0.24 3.89
C PRO A 139 -15.37 -1.65 3.61
N LYS A 140 -14.80 -2.32 4.60
CA LYS A 140 -14.26 -3.69 4.46
C LYS A 140 -15.28 -4.69 3.91
N ALA A 141 -16.55 -4.53 4.29
CA ALA A 141 -17.65 -5.39 3.87
C ALA A 141 -18.12 -5.15 2.42
N ALA A 142 -17.68 -4.07 1.77
CA ALA A 142 -18.04 -3.80 0.37
C ALA A 142 -17.43 -4.86 -0.57
N ASN A 143 -18.13 -5.19 -1.66
CA ASN A 143 -17.59 -6.07 -2.69
C ASN A 143 -16.71 -5.25 -3.65
N ALA A 144 -15.39 -5.50 -3.62
CA ALA A 144 -14.44 -4.71 -4.39
C ALA A 144 -14.64 -4.85 -5.92
N GLU A 145 -14.97 -6.05 -6.39
CA GLU A 145 -15.26 -6.32 -7.80
C GLU A 145 -16.50 -5.54 -8.28
N GLN A 146 -17.57 -5.55 -7.49
CA GLN A 146 -18.80 -4.82 -7.81
C GLN A 146 -18.57 -3.30 -7.81
N GLU A 147 -17.81 -2.77 -6.84
CA GLU A 147 -17.44 -1.35 -6.79
C GLU A 147 -16.60 -0.96 -8.02
N MET A 148 -15.63 -1.79 -8.39
CA MET A 148 -14.81 -1.59 -9.59
C MET A 148 -15.66 -1.57 -10.86
N GLN A 149 -16.55 -2.55 -11.03
CA GLN A 149 -17.45 -2.65 -12.17
C GLN A 149 -18.36 -1.44 -12.28
N ASN A 150 -18.96 -1.00 -11.16
CA ASN A 150 -19.83 0.16 -11.11
C ASN A 150 -19.08 1.44 -11.50
N TRP A 151 -17.84 1.59 -11.03
CA TRP A 151 -17.02 2.75 -11.34
C TRP A 151 -16.64 2.77 -12.83
N LEU A 152 -16.10 1.66 -13.35
CA LEU A 152 -15.64 1.54 -14.75
C LEU A 152 -16.80 1.72 -15.74
N THR A 153 -17.98 1.14 -15.44
CA THR A 153 -19.17 1.32 -16.29
C THR A 153 -19.56 2.79 -16.40
N LYS A 154 -19.60 3.52 -15.27
CA LYS A 154 -19.92 4.96 -15.26
C LYS A 154 -18.87 5.80 -15.99
N TYR A 155 -17.60 5.43 -15.85
CA TYR A 155 -16.49 6.15 -16.48
C TYR A 155 -16.51 5.99 -18.00
N LEU A 156 -16.70 4.76 -18.49
CA LEU A 156 -16.69 4.45 -19.92
C LEU A 156 -17.93 5.00 -20.63
N VAL A 157 -19.11 4.97 -20.00
CA VAL A 157 -20.35 5.56 -20.58
C VAL A 157 -20.22 7.06 -20.80
N LYS A 158 -19.46 7.79 -19.96
CA LYS A 158 -19.25 9.24 -20.12
C LYS A 158 -18.29 9.61 -21.26
N ARG A 159 -17.54 8.63 -21.80
CA ARG A 159 -16.59 8.84 -22.91
C ARG A 159 -17.19 8.54 -24.29
N VAL A 160 -18.43 8.04 -24.35
CA VAL A 160 -19.21 7.81 -25.58
C VAL A 160 -20.13 9.00 -25.81
#